data_AF-A0A1Q9MUV5-F1
#
_entry.id   AF-A0A1Q9MUV5-F1
#
_cell.length_a   1.000
_cell.length_b   1.000
_cell.length_c   1.000
_cell.angle_alpha   90.00
_cell.angle_beta   90.00
_cell.angle_gamma   90.00
#
_symmetry.space_group_name_H-M   'P 1'
#
loop_
_entity.id
_entity.type
_entity.pdbx_description
1 polymer ?
#
loop_
_entity_poly.entity_id
_entity_poly.type
_entity_poly.pdbx_seq_one_letter_code
_entity_poly.pdbx_strand_id
1 'polypeptide(L)'
;MADPISKTEFLRRLAVRMNTDEKIAGQWLDGVTETFYEAFKEGHGVTLQGFGGFYLDRRRNGCAFKFNPGQKLKALFGWSSTYRGPL
;
A
#
# COMPACT_ATOMS: atom_id res chain seq x y z
N MET A 1 7.85 7.54 -18.07
CA MET A 1 7.09 7.58 -16.80
C MET A 1 5.91 6.63 -16.97
N ALA A 2 5.47 5.92 -15.94
CA ALA A 2 4.27 5.09 -16.05
C ALA A 2 3.03 5.99 -15.97
N ASP A 3 2.01 5.69 -16.76
CA ASP A 3 0.76 6.46 -16.77
C ASP A 3 -0.03 6.19 -15.47
N PRO A 4 -0.52 7.25 -14.78
CA PRO A 4 -1.31 7.08 -13.57
C PRO A 4 -2.70 6.53 -13.91
N ILE A 5 -3.22 5.66 -13.05
CA ILE A 5 -4.63 5.24 -13.09
C ILE A 5 -5.48 6.15 -12.20
N SER A 6 -6.70 6.48 -12.63
CA SER A 6 -7.64 7.25 -11.82
C SER A 6 -8.24 6.41 -10.68
N LYS A 7 -8.78 7.05 -9.63
CA LYS A 7 -9.51 6.35 -8.56
C LYS A 7 -10.68 5.54 -9.13
N THR A 8 -11.42 6.09 -10.09
CA THR A 8 -12.53 5.40 -10.76
C THR A 8 -12.08 4.13 -11.46
N GLU A 9 -11.00 4.20 -12.23
CA GLU A 9 -10.46 3.01 -12.92
C GLU A 9 -9.93 1.97 -11.92
N PHE A 10 -9.29 2.42 -10.84
CA PHE A 10 -8.85 1.53 -9.76
C PHE A 10 -10.03 0.80 -9.11
N LEU A 11 -11.12 1.51 -8.78
CA LEU A 11 -12.31 0.93 -8.16
C LEU A 11 -12.99 -0.09 -9.08
N ARG A 12 -13.10 0.21 -10.38
CA ARG A 12 -13.60 -0.74 -11.37
C ARG A 12 -12.80 -2.05 -11.39
N ARG A 13 -11.46 -1.95 -11.41
CA ARG A 13 -10.57 -3.13 -11.36
C ARG A 13 -10.67 -3.89 -10.04
N LEU A 14 -10.84 -3.18 -8.93
CA LEU A 14 -10.99 -3.76 -7.60
C LEU A 14 -12.31 -4.53 -7.48
N ALA A 15 -13.41 -3.91 -7.92
CA ALA A 15 -14.75 -4.50 -7.93
C ALA A 15 -14.79 -5.83 -8.69
N VAL A 16 -14.23 -5.85 -9.91
CA VAL A 16 -14.09 -7.09 -10.72
C VAL A 16 -13.29 -8.16 -9.96
N ARG A 17 -12.15 -7.79 -9.35
CA ARG A 17 -11.29 -8.73 -8.62
C ARG A 17 -11.95 -9.29 -7.36
N MET A 18 -12.79 -8.50 -6.69
CA MET A 18 -13.51 -8.88 -5.48
C MET A 18 -14.87 -9.53 -5.76
N ASN A 19 -15.29 -9.63 -7.03
CA ASN A 19 -16.63 -10.07 -7.43
C ASN A 19 -17.74 -9.30 -6.70
N THR A 20 -17.61 -7.97 -6.71
CA THR A 20 -18.55 -7.04 -6.07
C THR A 20 -18.78 -5.82 -6.97
N ASP A 21 -19.63 -4.89 -6.55
CA ASP A 21 -19.87 -3.64 -7.29
C ASP A 21 -18.88 -2.52 -6.90
N GLU A 22 -18.79 -1.49 -7.73
CA GLU A 22 -17.86 -0.36 -7.52
C GLU A 22 -18.16 0.44 -6.24
N LYS A 23 -19.41 0.47 -5.78
CA LYS A 23 -19.80 1.17 -4.56
C LYS A 23 -19.26 0.44 -3.34
N ILE A 24 -19.43 -0.88 -3.27
CA ILE A 24 -18.87 -1.71 -2.19
C ILE A 24 -17.34 -1.67 -2.23
N ALA A 25 -16.72 -1.80 -3.40
CA ALA A 25 -15.27 -1.66 -3.53
C ALA A 25 -14.77 -0.29 -3.05
N GLY A 26 -15.53 0.78 -3.31
CA GLY A 26 -15.28 2.12 -2.80
C GLY A 26 -15.31 2.19 -1.28
N GLN A 27 -16.35 1.63 -0.66
CA GLN A 27 -16.48 1.57 0.81
C GLN A 27 -15.31 0.82 1.47
N TRP A 28 -14.87 -0.30 0.89
CA TRP A 28 -13.70 -1.03 1.38
C TRP A 28 -12.41 -0.21 1.24
N LEU A 29 -12.19 0.45 0.11
CA LEU A 29 -11.01 1.27 -0.10
C LEU A 29 -10.96 2.44 0.89
N ASP A 30 -12.08 3.13 1.07
CA ASP A 30 -12.17 4.26 1.99
C ASP A 30 -11.96 3.76 3.44
N GLY A 31 -12.58 2.64 3.83
CA GLY A 31 -12.40 2.03 5.15
C GLY A 31 -10.95 1.65 5.45
N VAL A 32 -10.27 0.97 4.52
CA VAL A 32 -8.83 0.63 4.68
C VAL A 32 -7.97 1.89 4.82
N THR A 33 -8.27 2.92 4.04
CA THR A 33 -7.50 4.18 4.05
C THR A 33 -7.69 4.92 5.36
N GLU A 34 -8.91 5.01 5.89
CA GLU A 34 -9.18 5.63 7.18
C GLU A 34 -8.53 4.85 8.33
N THR A 35 -8.59 3.50 8.32
CA THR A 35 -7.88 2.67 9.29
C THR A 35 -6.37 2.93 9.27
N PHE A 36 -5.77 3.17 8.10
CA PHE A 36 -4.36 3.53 8.01
C PHE A 36 -4.10 4.90 8.65
N TYR A 37 -4.95 5.90 8.37
CA TYR A 37 -4.80 7.22 8.98
C TYR A 37 -4.90 7.18 10.51
N GLU A 38 -5.83 6.40 11.06
CA GLU A 38 -5.94 6.20 12.51
C GLU A 38 -4.68 5.56 13.09
N ALA A 39 -4.22 4.45 12.51
CA ALA A 39 -2.98 3.80 12.93
C ALA A 39 -1.77 4.76 12.87
N PHE A 40 -1.66 5.57 11.82
CA PHE A 40 -0.56 6.51 11.67
C PHE A 40 -0.65 7.68 12.67
N LYS A 41 -1.85 8.19 12.98
CA LYS A 41 -2.07 9.21 14.01
C LYS A 41 -1.63 8.72 15.39
N GLU A 42 -1.88 7.45 15.70
CA GLU A 42 -1.44 6.81 16.94
C GLU A 42 0.07 6.53 16.98
N GLY A 43 0.75 6.66 15.84
CA GLY A 43 2.19 6.43 15.72
C GLY A 43 2.57 5.00 15.37
N HIS A 44 1.61 4.19 14.93
CA HIS A 44 1.84 2.84 14.47
C HIS A 44 2.16 2.80 12.98
N GLY A 45 2.99 1.85 12.57
CA GLY A 45 3.15 1.48 11.17
C GLY A 45 2.15 0.39 10.78
N VAL A 46 1.94 0.17 9.48
CA VAL A 46 1.07 -0.88 8.96
C VAL A 46 1.86 -1.75 7.98
N THR A 47 1.84 -3.07 8.17
CA THR A 47 2.48 -4.01 7.25
C THR A 47 1.44 -4.83 6.49
N LEU A 48 1.47 -4.75 5.17
CA LEU A 48 0.68 -5.59 4.27
C LEU A 48 1.59 -6.69 3.70
N GLN A 49 1.38 -7.93 4.14
CA GLN A 49 2.20 -9.05 3.72
C GLN A 49 2.24 -9.18 2.19
N GLY A 50 3.45 -9.28 1.64
CA GLY A 50 3.68 -9.37 0.20
C GLY A 50 3.67 -8.03 -0.54
N PHE A 51 3.04 -6.98 -0.01
CA PHE A 51 3.06 -5.65 -0.62
C PHE A 51 4.16 -4.76 -0.03
N GLY A 52 4.25 -4.67 1.30
CA GLY A 52 5.24 -3.83 1.97
C GLY A 52 4.77 -3.31 3.32
N GLY A 53 5.63 -2.52 3.96
CA GLY A 53 5.33 -1.89 5.24
C GLY A 53 5.35 -0.37 5.15
N PHE A 54 4.40 0.29 5.79
CA PHE A 54 4.40 1.71 6.09
C PHE A 54 4.90 1.89 7.52
N TYR A 55 5.84 2.80 7.76
CA TYR A 55 6.41 3.00 9.08
C TYR A 55 6.72 4.48 9.34
N LEU A 56 6.64 4.81 10.63
CA LEU A 56 6.85 6.14 11.17
C LEU A 56 8.19 6.16 11.90
N ASP A 57 9.14 6.92 11.37
CA ASP A 57 10.44 7.14 11.97
C ASP A 57 10.37 8.44 12.79
N ARG A 58 10.11 8.29 14.10
CA ARG A 58 10.09 9.40 15.07
C ARG A 58 11.51 9.90 15.33
N ARG A 59 11.79 11.14 14.95
CA ARG A 59 13.09 11.81 15.08
C ARG A 59 12.99 12.96 16.08
N ARG A 60 14.15 13.47 16.51
CA ARG A 60 14.24 14.61 17.45
C ARG A 60 13.41 15.82 17.00
N ASN A 61 13.31 16.09 15.69
CA ASN A 61 12.60 17.25 15.13
C ASN A 61 11.46 16.85 14.17
N GLY A 62 10.75 15.75 14.42
CA GLY A 62 9.54 15.41 13.65
C GLY A 62 9.37 13.93 13.39
N CYS A 63 8.52 13.59 12.42
CA CYS A 63 8.21 12.22 12.05
C CYS A 63 8.36 12.05 10.54
N ALA A 64 9.14 11.05 10.11
CA ALA A 64 9.24 10.69 8.69
C ALA A 64 8.33 9.51 8.39
N PHE A 65 7.38 9.69 7.48
CA PHE A 65 6.56 8.61 6.93
C PHE A 65 7.32 7.93 5.79
N LYS A 66 7.45 6.61 5.87
CA LYS A 66 8.25 5.82 4.92
C LYS A 66 7.51 4.55 4.51
N PHE A 67 7.81 4.05 3.31
CA PHE A 67 7.31 2.78 2.78
C PHE A 67 8.47 1.85 2.41
N ASN A 68 8.47 0.59 2.89
CA ASN A 68 9.42 -0.47 2.50
C ASN A 68 8.67 -1.41 1.58
N PRO A 69 9.02 -1.45 0.30
CA PRO A 69 8.42 -2.39 -0.63
C PRO A 69 8.71 -3.83 -0.21
N GLY A 70 7.67 -4.66 -0.26
CA GLY A 70 7.76 -6.09 0.00
C GLY A 70 8.52 -6.83 -1.11
N GLN A 71 8.83 -8.10 -0.87
CA GLN A 71 9.63 -8.92 -1.80
C GLN A 71 8.99 -9.04 -3.20
N LYS A 72 7.65 -9.08 -3.31
CA LYS A 72 6.98 -9.14 -4.62
C LYS A 72 7.19 -7.86 -5.45
N LEU A 73 7.10 -6.68 -4.83
CA LEU A 73 7.39 -5.42 -5.52
C LEU A 73 8.87 -5.34 -5.91
N LYS A 74 9.77 -5.75 -5.01
CA LYS A 74 11.22 -5.80 -5.28
C LYS A 74 11.55 -6.66 -6.49
N ALA A 75 10.92 -7.83 -6.61
CA ALA A 75 11.06 -8.71 -7.76
C ALA A 75 10.54 -8.06 -9.05
N LEU A 76 9.30 -7.52 -9.03
CA LEU A 76 8.67 -6.89 -10.20
C LEU A 76 9.48 -5.72 -10.78
N PHE A 77 10.17 -4.96 -9.93
CA PHE A 77 10.98 -3.81 -10.34
C PHE A 77 12.48 -4.09 -10.43
N GLY A 78 12.89 -5.37 -10.36
CA GLY A 78 14.28 -5.76 -10.58
C GLY A 78 15.27 -5.26 -9.52
N TRP A 79 14.83 -5.07 -8.27
CA TRP A 79 15.69 -4.63 -7.17
C TRP A 79 16.52 -5.79 -6.61
N SER A 80 17.43 -6.27 -7.46
CA SER A 80 18.27 -7.46 -7.26
C SER A 80 19.07 -7.45 -5.97
N SER A 81 19.48 -6.28 -5.47
CA SER A 81 20.25 -6.15 -4.22
C SER A 81 19.43 -6.38 -2.94
N THR A 82 18.10 -6.34 -3.01
CA THR A 82 17.22 -6.47 -1.82
C THR A 82 16.18 -7.57 -1.93
N TYR A 83 16.07 -8.21 -3.09
CA TYR A 83 15.25 -9.39 -3.29
C TYR A 83 15.91 -10.63 -2.70
N ARG A 84 15.14 -11.46 -2.00
CA ARG A 84 15.59 -12.74 -1.43
C ARG A 84 14.58 -13.82 -1.78
N GLY A 85 14.70 -14.41 -2.97
CA GLY A 85 13.86 -15.53 -3.43
C GLY A 85 14.35 -16.12 -4.77
N PRO A 86 13.85 -17.29 -5.17
CA PRO A 86 14.06 -17.81 -6.53
C PRO A 86 13.26 -16.95 -7.52
N LEU A 87 13.90 -16.56 -8.63
CA LEU A 87 13.22 -15.92 -9.76
C LEU A 87 12.09 -16.80 -10.30
#